data_AF-A0AAN7TT70-F1
#
_entry.id   AF-A0AAN7TT70-F1
#
_cell.length_a   1.000
_cell.length_b   1.000
_cell.length_c   1.000
_cell.angle_alpha   90.00
_cell.angle_beta   90.00
_cell.angle_gamma   90.00
#
_symmetry.space_group_name_H-M   'P 1'
#
loop_
_entity.id
_entity.type
_entity.pdbx_description
1 polymer ?
#
loop_
_entity_poly.entity_id
_entity_poly.type
_entity_poly.pdbx_seq_one_letter_code
_entity_poly.pdbx_strand_id
1 'polypeptide(L)'
;MSVLYSPIRDQTQEIQLHDLDKNSDEYRFVAGNFNKTVSCPVKLIQVVYNKKLWDNYFKQISKSNSSSVHEVFAFHGTRKNDPSLIYTHGLLKERTVGGLYFAANSNTSNGFLHKMVIPPFNNQIFMCRILVPLSQVTSQIHVIKNNLDHYPQYLISY
;
A
#
# COMPACT_ATOMS: atom_id res chain seq x y z
N MET A 1 5.77 17.96 49.07
CA MET A 1 4.78 17.14 48.34
C MET A 1 5.10 17.27 46.85
N SER A 2 5.75 16.26 46.27
CA SER A 2 6.12 16.23 44.85
C SER A 2 4.98 15.67 44.02
N VAL A 3 4.53 16.42 43.01
CA VAL A 3 3.64 15.88 41.98
C VAL A 3 4.50 15.16 40.95
N LEU A 4 4.42 13.83 40.94
CA LEU A 4 5.07 13.01 39.92
C LEU A 4 4.38 13.25 38.58
N TYR A 5 5.10 13.88 37.65
CA TYR A 5 4.76 13.85 36.23
C TYR A 5 4.78 12.39 35.76
N SER A 6 3.61 11.85 35.43
CA SER A 6 3.54 10.63 34.61
C SER A 6 3.96 10.98 33.18
N PRO A 7 4.91 10.26 32.57
CA PRO A 7 5.18 10.43 31.16
C PRO A 7 4.07 9.75 30.37
N ILE A 8 3.05 10.53 29.96
CA ILE A 8 2.18 10.11 28.85
C ILE A 8 2.95 10.40 27.56
N ARG A 9 3.53 9.36 26.97
CA ARG A 9 3.75 9.19 25.52
C ARG A 9 4.43 7.85 25.27
N ASP A 10 3.62 6.80 25.27
CA ASP A 10 3.92 5.66 24.40
C ASP A 10 2.70 5.40 23.51
N GLN A 11 2.71 6.06 22.36
CA GLN A 11 1.77 5.79 21.25
C GLN A 11 2.57 5.26 20.07
N THR A 12 3.55 4.40 20.31
CA THR A 12 4.10 3.55 19.24
C THR A 12 3.07 2.46 18.96
N GLN A 13 2.03 2.81 18.20
CA GLN A 13 1.17 1.79 17.62
C GLN A 13 2.02 0.96 16.68
N GLU A 14 2.32 -0.26 17.12
CA GLU A 14 3.20 -1.19 16.43
C GLU A 14 2.63 -1.48 15.04
N ILE A 15 3.48 -1.31 14.03
CA ILE A 15 3.14 -1.66 12.66
C ILE A 15 3.27 -3.18 12.55
N GLN A 16 2.21 -3.84 12.12
CA GLN A 16 2.18 -5.30 12.05
C GLN A 16 2.00 -5.76 10.61
N LEU A 17 2.69 -6.85 10.26
CA LEU A 17 2.48 -7.60 9.03
C LEU A 17 1.89 -8.96 9.42
N HIS A 18 0.75 -9.31 8.83
CA HIS A 18 0.12 -10.61 9.05
C HIS A 18 0.00 -11.36 7.75
N ASP A 19 0.46 -12.61 7.73
CA ASP A 19 0.39 -13.46 6.57
C ASP A 19 -1.08 -13.85 6.30
N LEU A 20 -1.53 -13.69 5.05
CA LEU A 20 -2.86 -14.13 4.66
C LEU A 20 -2.90 -15.65 4.48
N ASP A 21 -3.93 -16.27 5.04
CA ASP A 21 -4.27 -17.67 4.74
C ASP A 21 -4.57 -17.81 3.24
N LYS A 22 -3.87 -18.73 2.58
CA LYS A 22 -4.03 -19.03 1.14
C LYS A 22 -5.43 -19.46 0.75
N ASN A 23 -6.22 -19.97 1.70
CA ASN A 23 -7.60 -20.40 1.47
C ASN A 23 -8.62 -19.27 1.66
N SER A 24 -8.21 -18.12 2.19
CA SER A 24 -9.11 -17.00 2.43
C SER A 24 -9.59 -16.33 1.13
N ASP A 25 -10.80 -15.77 1.17
CA ASP A 25 -11.33 -14.94 0.07
C ASP A 25 -10.44 -13.74 -0.22
N GLU A 26 -9.87 -13.16 0.83
CA GLU A 26 -8.95 -12.02 0.72
C GLU A 26 -7.68 -12.41 -0.03
N TYR A 27 -7.05 -13.54 0.31
CA TYR A 27 -5.90 -14.04 -0.44
C TYR A 27 -6.25 -14.27 -1.91
N ARG A 28 -7.37 -14.95 -2.19
CA ARG A 28 -7.83 -15.22 -3.55
C ARG A 28 -8.10 -13.93 -4.34
N PHE A 29 -8.65 -12.92 -3.68
CA PHE A 29 -8.85 -11.60 -4.28
C PHE A 29 -7.53 -10.92 -4.63
N VAL A 30 -6.57 -10.84 -3.70
CA VAL A 30 -5.28 -10.18 -3.94
C VAL A 30 -4.46 -10.94 -4.98
N ALA A 31 -4.31 -12.26 -4.81
CA ALA A 31 -3.60 -13.11 -5.75
C ALA A 31 -4.25 -13.10 -7.13
N GLY A 32 -5.58 -13.12 -7.20
CA GLY A 32 -6.34 -13.04 -8.44
C GLY A 32 -6.08 -11.73 -9.17
N ASN A 33 -6.11 -10.58 -8.48
CA ASN A 33 -5.78 -9.29 -9.10
C ASN A 33 -4.34 -9.21 -9.57
N PHE A 34 -3.38 -9.73 -8.79
CA PHE A 34 -1.98 -9.77 -9.17
C PHE A 34 -1.73 -10.66 -10.40
N ASN A 35 -2.33 -11.85 -10.43
CA ASN A 35 -2.14 -12.83 -11.50
C ASN A 35 -2.89 -12.50 -12.80
N LYS A 36 -3.75 -11.46 -12.83
CA LYS A 36 -4.38 -10.99 -14.07
C LYS A 36 -3.37 -10.62 -15.15
N THR A 37 -2.19 -10.11 -14.76
CA THR A 37 -1.20 -9.62 -15.72
C THR A 37 0.23 -10.11 -15.47
N VAL A 38 0.48 -10.80 -14.35
CA VAL A 38 1.79 -11.42 -14.03
C VAL A 38 1.59 -12.93 -13.92
N SER A 39 2.38 -13.71 -14.62
CA SER A 39 2.29 -15.19 -14.61
C SER A 39 3.08 -15.85 -13.47
N CYS A 40 3.89 -15.08 -12.74
CA CYS A 40 4.69 -15.59 -11.63
C CYS A 40 3.79 -15.99 -10.45
N PRO A 41 4.02 -17.15 -9.82
CA PRO A 41 3.21 -17.59 -8.70
C PRO A 41 3.46 -16.71 -7.46
N VAL A 42 2.39 -16.31 -6.79
CA VAL A 42 2.45 -15.62 -5.50
C VAL A 42 2.96 -16.59 -4.43
N LYS A 43 4.00 -16.20 -3.70
CA LYS A 43 4.60 -17.01 -2.63
C LYS A 43 3.97 -16.68 -1.27
N LEU A 44 3.85 -15.38 -0.99
CA LEU A 44 3.35 -14.84 0.27
C LEU A 44 2.58 -13.53 0.02
N ILE A 45 1.50 -13.33 0.77
CA ILE A 45 0.80 -12.05 0.85
C ILE A 45 0.69 -11.69 2.32
N GLN A 46 1.12 -10.48 2.68
CA GLN A 46 1.03 -9.96 4.03
C GLN A 46 0.10 -8.75 4.04
N VAL A 47 -0.83 -8.71 4.98
CA VAL A 47 -1.63 -7.52 5.27
C VAL A 47 -0.82 -6.58 6.14
N VAL A 48 -0.78 -5.32 5.74
CA VAL A 48 -0.18 -4.24 6.52
C VAL A 48 -1.23 -3.68 7.47
N TYR A 49 -0.92 -3.68 8.76
CA TYR A 49 -1.67 -2.98 9.79
C TYR A 49 -0.84 -1.81 10.32
N ASN A 50 -1.14 -0.62 9.79
CA ASN A 50 -0.60 0.63 10.30
C ASN A 50 -1.76 1.57 10.62
N LYS A 51 -2.17 1.60 11.90
CA LYS A 51 -3.36 2.37 12.31
C LYS A 51 -3.20 3.86 12.02
N LYS A 52 -2.01 4.44 12.18
CA LYS A 52 -1.78 5.85 11.90
C LYS A 52 -2.03 6.19 10.42
N LEU A 53 -1.49 5.37 9.50
CA LEU A 53 -1.73 5.55 8.07
C LEU A 53 -3.20 5.30 7.72
N TRP A 54 -3.80 4.26 8.31
CA TRP A 54 -5.21 3.95 8.12
C TRP A 54 -6.12 5.10 8.56
N ASP A 55 -5.94 5.62 9.77
CA ASP A 55 -6.74 6.73 10.29
C ASP A 55 -6.64 7.98 9.40
N ASN A 56 -5.44 8.25 8.87
CA ASN A 56 -5.24 9.37 7.97
C ASN A 56 -5.94 9.16 6.62
N TYR A 57 -5.84 7.96 6.06
CA TYR A 57 -6.51 7.56 4.82
C TYR A 57 -8.04 7.57 4.98
N PHE A 58 -8.55 6.97 6.05
CA PHE A 58 -9.97 6.91 6.36
C PHE A 58 -10.59 8.29 6.61
N LYS A 59 -9.82 9.24 7.18
CA LYS A 59 -10.24 10.64 7.27
C LYS A 59 -10.42 11.29 5.89
N GLN A 60 -9.66 10.90 4.87
CA GLN A 60 -9.87 11.40 3.51
C GLN A 60 -11.13 10.79 2.89
N ILE A 61 -11.32 9.48 3.04
CA ILE A 61 -12.56 8.80 2.61
C ILE A 61 -13.79 9.49 3.22
N SER A 62 -13.79 9.70 4.53
CA SER A 62 -14.92 10.31 5.26
C SER A 62 -15.20 11.77 4.84
N LYS A 63 -14.21 12.47 4.28
CA LYS A 63 -14.37 13.84 3.76
C LYS A 63 -14.78 13.87 2.30
N SER A 64 -14.49 12.81 1.55
CA SER A 64 -14.89 12.72 0.15
C SER A 64 -16.38 12.46 0.04
N ASN A 65 -17.05 13.25 -0.82
CA ASN A 65 -18.38 12.88 -1.27
C ASN A 65 -18.21 11.71 -2.24
N SER A 66 -18.97 10.63 -2.05
CA SER A 66 -18.93 9.43 -2.90
C SER A 66 -19.16 9.71 -4.38
N SER A 67 -19.72 10.88 -4.72
CA SER A 67 -19.92 11.35 -6.09
C SER A 67 -18.70 12.00 -6.75
N SER A 68 -17.57 12.22 -6.04
CA SER A 68 -16.39 12.89 -6.59
C SER A 68 -15.11 12.06 -6.58
N VAL A 69 -15.01 11.07 -5.69
CA VAL A 69 -13.81 10.25 -5.50
C VAL A 69 -14.21 8.78 -5.40
N HIS A 70 -13.43 7.90 -6.02
CA HIS A 70 -13.55 6.46 -5.90
C HIS A 70 -12.33 5.86 -5.21
N GLU A 71 -12.59 4.90 -4.33
CA GLU A 71 -11.56 4.00 -3.83
C GLU A 71 -11.29 2.91 -4.88
N VAL A 72 -10.03 2.72 -5.25
CA VAL A 72 -9.60 1.63 -6.13
C VAL A 72 -8.37 0.93 -5.56
N PHE A 73 -8.20 -0.34 -5.91
CA PHE A 73 -6.97 -1.07 -5.66
C PHE A 73 -6.01 -0.88 -6.84
N ALA A 74 -4.77 -0.53 -6.54
CA ALA A 74 -3.72 -0.34 -7.55
C ALA A 74 -2.36 -0.77 -7.02
N PHE A 75 -1.45 -1.10 -7.91
CA PHE A 75 -0.14 -1.64 -7.61
C PHE A 75 0.93 -0.55 -7.52
N HIS A 76 1.89 -0.74 -6.60
CA HIS A 76 3.04 0.14 -6.45
C HIS A 76 4.31 -0.68 -6.14
N GLY A 77 5.33 -0.52 -6.98
CA GLY A 77 6.65 -1.12 -6.76
C GLY A 77 7.59 -0.17 -6.02
N THR A 78 8.47 -0.70 -5.17
CA THR A 78 9.36 0.13 -4.33
C THR A 78 10.77 0.28 -4.89
N ARG A 79 11.06 -0.33 -6.04
CA ARG A 79 12.37 -0.35 -6.72
C ARG A 79 13.48 -0.79 -5.75
N LYS A 80 14.50 0.05 -5.59
CA LYS A 80 15.64 -0.23 -4.70
C LYS A 80 15.35 0.05 -3.23
N ASN A 81 14.18 0.59 -2.90
CA ASN A 81 13.85 0.97 -1.53
C ASN A 81 13.27 -0.22 -0.77
N ASP A 82 13.70 -0.36 0.48
CA ASP A 82 13.10 -1.30 1.43
C ASP A 82 11.57 -1.03 1.55
N PRO A 83 10.71 -2.04 1.31
CA PRO A 83 9.27 -1.93 1.51
C PRO A 83 8.86 -1.42 2.89
N SER A 84 9.69 -1.64 3.91
CA SER A 84 9.45 -1.17 5.28
C SER A 84 9.26 0.33 5.39
N LEU A 85 9.93 1.09 4.53
CA LEU A 85 9.79 2.54 4.49
C LEU A 85 8.38 2.96 4.10
N ILE A 86 7.72 2.20 3.21
CA ILE A 86 6.38 2.51 2.71
C ILE A 86 5.32 2.11 3.72
N TYR A 87 5.35 0.89 4.25
CA TYR A 87 4.32 0.50 5.21
C TYR A 87 4.47 1.22 6.56
N THR A 88 5.64 1.79 6.86
CA THR A 88 5.88 2.59 8.07
C THR A 88 5.42 4.04 7.91
N HIS A 89 5.78 4.69 6.78
CA HIS A 89 5.61 6.14 6.63
C HIS A 89 4.60 6.54 5.54
N GLY A 90 4.10 5.57 4.77
CA GLY A 90 3.40 5.83 3.52
C GLY A 90 4.34 6.26 2.41
N LEU A 91 3.76 6.52 1.23
CA LEU A 91 4.44 7.18 0.13
C LEU A 91 4.41 8.71 0.31
N LEU A 92 5.54 9.36 0.06
CA LEU A 92 5.70 10.81 0.18
C LEU A 92 5.98 11.41 -1.20
N LYS A 93 5.05 12.23 -1.71
CA LYS A 93 5.15 12.84 -3.05
C LYS A 93 6.37 13.74 -3.18
N GLU A 94 6.86 14.32 -2.09
CA GLU A 94 8.04 15.19 -2.05
C GLU A 94 9.30 14.44 -2.51
N ARG A 95 9.24 13.10 -2.53
CA ARG A 95 10.30 12.21 -3.03
C ARG A 95 10.11 11.81 -4.49
N THR A 96 9.13 12.40 -5.19
CA THR A 96 8.75 12.03 -6.56
C THR A 96 8.50 13.26 -7.42
N VAL A 97 8.78 13.16 -8.72
CA VAL A 97 8.47 14.21 -9.68
C VAL A 97 7.09 13.93 -10.29
N GLY A 98 6.16 14.87 -10.13
CA GLY A 98 4.81 14.81 -10.72
C GLY A 98 3.73 14.10 -9.88
N GLY A 99 4.13 13.31 -8.88
CA GLY A 99 3.23 12.65 -7.93
C GLY A 99 3.58 11.18 -7.70
N LEU A 100 2.69 10.50 -6.98
CA LEU A 100 2.81 9.09 -6.64
C LEU A 100 2.11 8.25 -7.70
N TYR A 101 2.85 7.37 -8.39
CA TYR A 101 2.34 6.58 -9.51
C TYR A 101 1.85 5.21 -9.03
N PHE A 102 0.62 4.85 -9.37
CA PHE A 102 0.04 3.55 -9.08
C PHE A 102 -0.49 2.93 -10.36
N ALA A 103 -0.15 1.66 -10.63
CA ALA A 103 -0.64 1.00 -11.82
C ALA A 103 -1.91 0.21 -11.53
N ALA A 104 -2.89 0.25 -12.44
CA ALA A 104 -4.07 -0.61 -12.35
C ALA A 104 -3.70 -2.10 -12.49
N ASN A 105 -2.64 -2.39 -13.24
CA ASN A 105 -2.14 -3.74 -13.52
C ASN A 105 -0.77 -3.98 -12.86
N SER A 106 -0.59 -5.18 -12.32
CA SER A 106 0.64 -5.59 -11.62
C SER A 106 1.88 -5.62 -12.54
N ASN A 107 1.73 -6.00 -13.81
CA ASN A 107 2.84 -6.06 -14.77
C ASN A 107 3.47 -4.69 -15.07
N THR A 108 2.68 -3.63 -15.11
CA THR A 108 3.17 -2.25 -15.30
C THR A 108 4.09 -1.83 -14.17
N SER A 109 3.82 -2.29 -12.94
CA SER A 109 4.67 -2.04 -11.77
C SER A 109 5.80 -3.07 -11.61
N ASN A 110 5.83 -4.14 -12.40
CA ASN A 110 6.88 -5.17 -12.37
C ASN A 110 8.26 -4.57 -12.73
N GLY A 111 8.32 -3.58 -13.63
CA GLY A 111 9.56 -2.84 -13.91
C GLY A 111 10.09 -2.03 -12.71
N PHE A 112 9.29 -1.88 -11.65
CA PHE A 112 9.61 -1.11 -10.45
C PHE A 112 9.54 -1.94 -9.17
N LEU A 113 9.53 -3.27 -9.25
CA LEU A 113 9.51 -4.15 -8.10
C LEU A 113 10.76 -3.98 -7.20
N HIS A 114 10.65 -4.43 -5.95
CA HIS A 114 11.82 -4.59 -5.08
C HIS A 114 12.39 -5.99 -5.15
N LYS A 115 13.67 -6.08 -5.48
CA LYS A 115 14.38 -7.35 -5.53
C LYS A 115 14.99 -7.65 -4.17
N MET A 116 14.50 -8.70 -3.49
CA MET A 116 15.21 -9.18 -2.32
C MET A 116 16.48 -9.92 -2.75
N VAL A 117 17.54 -9.75 -1.98
CA VAL A 117 18.83 -10.41 -2.23
C VAL A 117 18.80 -11.88 -1.78
N ILE A 118 17.80 -12.26 -0.97
CA ILE A 118 17.72 -13.57 -0.33
C ILE A 118 16.54 -14.38 -0.93
N PRO A 119 16.80 -15.52 -1.58
CA PRO A 119 15.76 -16.47 -1.99
C PRO A 119 14.96 -16.99 -0.79
N PRO A 120 13.67 -17.39 -0.94
CA PRO A 120 12.96 -17.58 -2.21
C PRO A 120 12.13 -16.36 -2.67
N PHE A 121 12.08 -15.27 -1.92
CA PHE A 121 11.18 -14.13 -2.17
C PHE A 121 11.83 -13.06 -3.05
N ASN A 122 12.04 -13.39 -4.32
CA ASN A 122 12.91 -12.56 -5.16
C ASN A 122 12.32 -11.19 -5.50
N ASN A 123 10.99 -11.04 -5.49
CA ASN A 123 10.35 -9.78 -5.84
C ASN A 123 9.22 -9.40 -4.87
N GLN A 124 9.12 -8.12 -4.56
CA GLN A 124 8.07 -7.55 -3.73
C GLN A 124 7.38 -6.36 -4.40
N ILE A 125 6.07 -6.27 -4.19
CA ILE A 125 5.20 -5.20 -4.68
C ILE A 125 4.05 -4.95 -3.72
N PHE A 126 3.58 -3.71 -3.63
CA PHE A 126 2.37 -3.39 -2.89
C PHE A 126 1.13 -3.44 -3.76
N MET A 127 0.01 -3.89 -3.19
CA MET A 127 -1.33 -3.52 -3.65
C MET A 127 -1.91 -2.53 -2.63
N CYS A 128 -2.15 -1.31 -3.08
CA CYS A 128 -2.59 -0.18 -2.28
C CYS A 128 -4.06 0.12 -2.52
N ARG A 129 -4.76 0.59 -1.50
CA ARG A 129 -6.00 1.35 -1.67
C ARG A 129 -5.62 2.78 -2.03
N ILE A 130 -6.25 3.35 -3.06
CA ILE A 130 -6.02 4.74 -3.45
C ILE A 130 -7.34 5.46 -3.71
N LEU A 131 -7.37 6.75 -3.42
CA LEU A 131 -8.50 7.64 -3.70
C LEU A 131 -8.23 8.39 -5.00
N VAL A 132 -9.07 8.13 -6.00
CA VAL A 132 -8.92 8.72 -7.33
C VAL A 132 -10.17 9.54 -7.66
N PRO A 133 -10.03 10.80 -8.14
CA PRO A 133 -11.16 11.53 -8.67
C PRO A 133 -11.83 10.75 -9.81
N LEU A 134 -13.16 10.71 -9.86
CA LEU A 134 -13.89 9.96 -10.88
C LEU A 134 -13.47 10.29 -12.31
N SER A 135 -13.18 11.57 -12.59
CA SER A 135 -12.70 12.05 -13.89
C SER A 135 -11.29 11.58 -14.27
N GLN A 136 -10.55 10.99 -13.33
CA GLN A 136 -9.15 10.57 -13.48
C GLN A 136 -8.95 9.06 -13.28
N VAL A 137 -10.04 8.29 -13.17
CA VAL A 137 -9.94 6.83 -13.16
C VAL A 137 -9.54 6.38 -14.57
N THR A 138 -8.33 5.88 -14.71
CA THR A 138 -7.82 5.29 -15.96
C THR A 138 -7.59 3.78 -15.78
N SER A 139 -7.51 3.05 -16.89
CA SER A 139 -7.23 1.61 -16.89
C SER A 139 -5.74 1.27 -16.77
N GLN A 140 -4.86 2.27 -16.63
CA GLN A 140 -3.41 2.06 -16.71
C GLN A 140 -2.68 2.58 -15.48
N ILE A 141 -2.65 3.90 -15.28
CA ILE A 141 -1.83 4.54 -14.23
C ILE A 141 -2.65 5.67 -13.58
N HIS A 142 -2.63 5.69 -12.26
CA HIS A 142 -3.15 6.77 -11.43
C HIS A 142 -1.98 7.56 -10.84
N VAL A 143 -2.11 8.89 -10.84
CA VAL A 143 -1.11 9.79 -10.24
C VAL A 143 -1.75 10.51 -9.05
N ILE A 144 -1.33 10.14 -7.84
CA ILE A 144 -1.84 10.72 -6.60
C ILE A 144 -0.93 11.86 -6.16
N LYS A 145 -1.52 13.02 -5.87
CA LYS A 145 -0.79 14.25 -5.50
C LYS A 145 -0.87 14.59 -4.00
N ASN A 146 -1.58 13.78 -3.23
CA ASN A 146 -1.76 13.96 -1.79
C ASN A 146 -1.25 12.71 -1.06
N ASN A 147 -0.39 12.89 -0.07
CA ASN A 147 0.23 11.79 0.65
C ASN A 147 -0.75 10.97 1.51
N LEU A 148 -1.99 11.46 1.67
CA LEU A 148 -3.02 10.85 2.50
C LEU A 148 -4.07 10.08 1.68
N ASP A 149 -3.99 10.13 0.35
CA ASP A 149 -4.97 9.55 -0.57
C ASP A 149 -4.60 8.11 -0.96
N HIS A 150 -3.73 7.45 -0.20
CA HIS A 150 -3.36 6.05 -0.39
C HIS A 150 -3.10 5.33 0.94
N TYR A 151 -3.27 4.01 0.93
CA TYR A 151 -2.91 3.12 2.01
C TYR A 151 -2.27 1.83 1.44
N PRO A 152 -1.02 1.50 1.79
CA PRO A 152 -0.37 0.26 1.35
C PRO A 152 -0.95 -0.92 2.13
N GLN A 153 -2.01 -1.53 1.61
CA GLN A 153 -2.78 -2.55 2.32
C GLN A 153 -2.11 -3.93 2.30
N TYR A 154 -1.54 -4.33 1.16
CA TYR A 154 -0.97 -5.66 0.97
C TYR A 154 0.45 -5.58 0.43
N LEU A 155 1.36 -6.37 1.01
CA LEU A 155 2.69 -6.65 0.48
C LEU A 155 2.69 -8.05 -0.14
N ILE A 156 3.00 -8.14 -1.43
CA ILE A 156 2.99 -9.39 -2.20
C ILE A 156 4.43 -9.77 -2.52
N SER A 157 4.83 -10.99 -2.17
CA SER A 157 6.12 -11.57 -2.49
C SER A 157 5.97 -12.71 -3.52
N TYR A 158 6.75 -12.69 -4.61
CA TYR A 158 6.67 -13.64 -5.73
C TYR A 158 8.03 -13.94 -6.38
#